data_AF-A0A6V7HVG1-F1
#
_entry.id   AF-A0A6V7HVG1-F1
#
_cell.length_a   1.000
_cell.length_b   1.000
_cell.length_c   1.000
_cell.angle_alpha   90.00
_cell.angle_beta   90.00
_cell.angle_gamma   90.00
#
_symmetry.space_group_name_H-M   'P 1'
#
loop_
_entity.id
_entity.type
_entity.pdbx_description
1 polymer ?
#
loop_
_entity_poly.entity_id
_entity_poly.type
_entity_poly.pdbx_seq_one_letter_code
_entity_poly.pdbx_strand_id
1 'polypeptide(L)'
;NYLRDMSGCISNFTMSKPVFRKIRYDRAENYTQVIDDELSRTNYQLVMCILFKNRIDTYSAIKKKCCLDRPVPSQIVTQRCFTKNAMSIATKIAIQLNCKIGGVPWTVEKLTIGLMVVGYDVCHDTQRRGTDFGAMVASSDAKFSKFFSAVAAHTTGEELSNHLAIHMAAACR
;
A
#
# COMPACT_ATOMS: atom_id res chain seq x y z
N ASN A 1 -13.97 5.74 18.23
CA ASN A 1 -13.21 6.94 18.61
C ASN A 1 -11.78 6.98 18.06
N TYR A 2 -11.04 5.87 17.97
CA TYR A 2 -9.67 5.83 17.39
C TYR A 2 -9.47 6.39 15.97
N LEU A 3 -10.41 6.16 15.05
CA LEU A 3 -10.33 6.73 13.68
C LEU A 3 -10.49 8.26 13.66
N ARG A 4 -11.20 8.81 14.65
CA ARG A 4 -11.35 10.25 14.82
C ARG A 4 -10.07 10.85 15.41
N ASP A 5 -9.40 10.12 16.29
CA ASP A 5 -8.12 10.52 16.88
C ASP A 5 -6.98 10.52 15.83
N MET A 6 -7.03 9.62 14.83
CA MET A 6 -6.03 9.59 13.74
C MET A 6 -5.97 10.87 12.90
N SER A 7 -7.08 11.59 12.75
CA SER A 7 -7.11 12.84 11.98
C SER A 7 -6.36 13.99 12.67
N GLY A 8 -6.02 13.87 13.96
CA GLY A 8 -5.24 14.87 14.71
C GLY A 8 -3.76 14.51 14.86
N CYS A 9 -3.36 13.30 14.46
CA CYS A 9 -2.00 12.80 14.70
C CYS A 9 -0.96 13.31 13.71
N ILE A 10 -1.37 13.92 12.60
CA ILE A 10 -0.47 14.43 11.55
C ILE A 10 -0.96 15.83 11.17
N SER A 11 -0.07 16.82 11.25
CA SER A 11 -0.35 18.17 10.81
C SER A 11 -0.74 18.17 9.33
N ASN A 12 -1.87 18.82 9.00
CA ASN A 12 -2.41 18.93 7.64
C ASN A 12 -2.90 17.62 6.98
N PHE A 13 -3.08 16.53 7.73
CA PHE A 13 -3.77 15.33 7.24
C PHE A 13 -5.19 15.26 7.79
N THR A 14 -6.14 15.83 7.05
CA THR A 14 -7.56 15.82 7.44
C THR A 14 -8.27 14.63 6.83
N MET A 15 -8.78 13.73 7.66
CA MET A 15 -9.58 12.60 7.21
C MET A 15 -11.07 12.92 7.32
N SER A 16 -11.80 12.84 6.21
CA SER A 16 -13.27 12.87 6.24
C SER A 16 -13.81 11.70 7.05
N LYS A 17 -15.00 11.85 7.63
CA LYS A 17 -15.65 10.78 8.40
C LYS A 17 -15.80 9.53 7.52
N PRO A 18 -15.21 8.38 7.91
CA PRO A 18 -15.27 7.18 7.08
C PRO A 18 -16.66 6.54 7.13
N VAL A 19 -17.00 5.82 6.06
CA VAL A 19 -18.21 5.00 5.98
C VAL A 19 -17.90 3.62 6.55
N PHE A 20 -18.61 3.25 7.61
CA PHE A 20 -18.42 1.94 8.24
C PHE A 20 -19.36 0.90 7.62
N ARG A 21 -18.78 -0.27 7.30
CA ARG A 21 -19.51 -1.48 6.91
C ARG A 21 -19.15 -2.62 7.83
N LYS A 22 -20.18 -3.29 8.34
CA LYS A 22 -20.01 -4.47 9.19
C LYS A 22 -19.80 -5.68 8.29
N ILE A 23 -18.79 -6.47 8.59
CA ILE A 23 -18.55 -7.77 7.96
C ILE A 23 -19.22 -8.85 8.81
N ARG A 24 -19.92 -9.79 8.17
CA ARG A 24 -20.67 -10.85 8.86
C ARG A 24 -19.76 -11.88 9.52
N TYR A 25 -18.68 -12.28 8.84
CA TYR A 25 -17.71 -13.26 9.32
C TYR A 25 -16.27 -12.85 8.98
N ASP A 26 -15.30 -13.20 9.83
CA ASP A 26 -13.87 -12.91 9.60
C ASP A 26 -13.24 -13.90 8.58
N ARG A 27 -13.75 -13.87 7.34
CA ARG A 27 -13.33 -14.73 6.22
C ARG A 27 -13.09 -13.90 4.97
N ALA A 28 -12.11 -14.32 4.18
CA ALA A 28 -11.70 -13.67 2.92
C ALA A 28 -12.89 -13.25 2.04
N GLU A 29 -13.78 -14.19 1.74
CA GLU A 29 -14.96 -13.99 0.88
C GLU A 29 -15.88 -12.86 1.35
N ASN A 30 -16.09 -12.74 2.67
CA ASN A 30 -16.96 -11.70 3.20
C ASN A 30 -16.34 -10.31 3.09
N TYR A 31 -15.01 -10.18 3.23
CA TYR A 31 -14.34 -8.90 2.99
C TYR A 31 -14.36 -8.55 1.51
N THR A 32 -13.98 -9.49 0.62
CA THR A 32 -13.89 -9.21 -0.81
C THR A 32 -15.25 -8.89 -1.42
N GLN A 33 -16.33 -9.54 -0.97
CA GLN A 33 -17.69 -9.24 -1.37
C GLN A 33 -18.11 -7.81 -0.97
N VAL A 34 -17.94 -7.44 0.32
CA VAL A 34 -18.33 -6.10 0.78
C VAL A 34 -17.50 -5.00 0.09
N ILE A 35 -16.21 -5.26 -0.15
CA ILE A 35 -15.36 -4.35 -0.92
C ILE A 35 -15.91 -4.15 -2.34
N ASP A 36 -16.30 -5.25 -3.01
CA ASP A 36 -16.84 -5.18 -4.37
C ASP A 36 -18.16 -4.40 -4.43
N ASP A 37 -19.08 -4.69 -3.49
CA ASP A 37 -20.38 -4.04 -3.40
C ASP A 37 -20.24 -2.52 -3.16
N GLU A 38 -19.37 -2.11 -2.24
CA GLU A 38 -19.18 -0.69 -1.92
C GLU A 38 -18.46 0.07 -3.04
N LEU A 39 -17.41 -0.51 -3.63
CA LEU A 39 -16.67 0.13 -4.73
C LEU A 39 -17.46 0.17 -6.04
N SER A 40 -18.48 -0.68 -6.19
CA SER A 40 -19.43 -0.59 -7.31
C SER A 40 -20.38 0.59 -7.17
N ARG A 41 -20.60 1.08 -5.96
CA ARG A 41 -21.58 2.15 -5.66
C ARG A 41 -20.93 3.51 -5.52
N THR A 42 -19.72 3.57 -4.96
CA THR A 42 -19.03 4.82 -4.65
C THR A 42 -17.55 4.66 -4.91
N ASN A 43 -16.93 5.71 -5.47
CA ASN A 43 -15.48 5.74 -5.61
C ASN A 43 -14.83 6.21 -4.31
N TYR A 44 -14.14 5.31 -3.62
CA TYR A 44 -13.41 5.61 -2.39
C TYR A 44 -11.92 5.83 -2.67
N GLN A 45 -11.31 6.81 -2.00
CA GLN A 45 -9.86 7.03 -2.10
C GLN A 45 -9.03 5.94 -1.43
N LEU A 46 -9.59 5.26 -0.42
CA LEU A 46 -8.91 4.22 0.34
C LEU A 46 -9.93 3.32 1.05
N VAL A 47 -9.58 2.03 1.17
CA VAL A 47 -10.33 1.07 1.99
C VAL A 47 -9.50 0.60 3.17
N MET A 48 -10.08 0.64 4.38
CA MET A 48 -9.46 0.10 5.59
C MET A 48 -10.23 -1.13 6.09
N CYS A 49 -9.55 -2.27 6.20
CA CYS A 49 -10.12 -3.51 6.71
C CYS A 49 -9.56 -3.83 8.10
N ILE A 50 -10.44 -4.14 9.05
CA ILE A 50 -10.07 -4.55 10.41
C ILE A 50 -10.34 -6.04 10.55
N LEU A 51 -9.29 -6.84 10.69
CA LEU A 51 -9.36 -8.29 10.87
C LEU A 51 -9.37 -8.63 12.35
N PHE A 52 -10.12 -9.66 12.74
CA PHE A 52 -10.08 -10.15 14.13
C PHE A 52 -8.78 -10.88 14.43
N LYS A 53 -8.32 -11.73 13.49
CA LYS A 53 -7.07 -12.50 13.61
C LYS A 53 -6.08 -12.14 12.50
N ASN A 54 -4.79 -12.35 12.78
CA ASN A 54 -3.75 -12.22 11.77
C ASN A 54 -3.79 -13.44 10.83
N ARG A 55 -4.50 -13.32 9.71
CA ARG A 55 -4.78 -14.38 8.75
C ARG A 55 -4.22 -14.03 7.38
N ILE A 56 -3.20 -14.78 6.96
CA ILE A 56 -2.48 -14.56 5.70
C ILE A 56 -3.38 -14.75 4.47
N ASP A 57 -4.31 -15.70 4.53
CA ASP A 57 -5.26 -16.00 3.46
C ASP A 57 -6.23 -14.84 3.25
N THR A 58 -6.84 -14.33 4.32
CA THR A 58 -7.71 -13.15 4.27
C THR A 58 -6.96 -11.91 3.83
N TYR A 59 -5.75 -11.68 4.35
CA TYR A 59 -4.90 -10.57 3.95
C TYR A 59 -4.60 -10.60 2.44
N SER A 60 -4.17 -11.76 1.94
CA SER A 60 -3.80 -11.95 0.54
C SER A 60 -5.01 -11.79 -0.39
N ALA A 61 -6.18 -12.30 -0.01
CA ALA A 61 -7.41 -12.14 -0.78
C ALA A 61 -7.84 -10.67 -0.89
N ILE A 62 -7.81 -9.92 0.21
CA ILE A 62 -8.12 -8.48 0.21
C ILE A 62 -7.11 -7.72 -0.67
N LYS A 63 -5.81 -8.00 -0.50
CA LYS A 63 -4.77 -7.36 -1.32
C LYS A 63 -4.94 -7.66 -2.79
N LYS A 64 -5.18 -8.92 -3.17
CA LYS A 64 -5.42 -9.32 -4.55
C LYS A 64 -6.63 -8.59 -5.15
N LYS A 65 -7.75 -8.55 -4.42
CA LYS A 65 -8.97 -7.85 -4.84
C LYS A 65 -8.72 -6.36 -5.09
N CYS A 66 -8.06 -5.67 -4.14
CA CYS A 66 -7.80 -4.24 -4.22
C CYS A 66 -6.68 -3.84 -5.19
N CYS A 67 -5.76 -4.76 -5.52
CA CYS A 67 -4.65 -4.46 -6.43
C CYS A 67 -4.94 -4.88 -7.88
N LEU A 68 -5.73 -5.94 -8.11
CA LEU A 68 -5.96 -6.50 -9.44
C LEU A 68 -7.38 -6.25 -9.96
N ASP A 69 -8.41 -6.47 -9.14
CA ASP A 69 -9.80 -6.47 -9.62
C ASP A 69 -10.48 -5.10 -9.44
N ARG A 70 -10.23 -4.45 -8.30
CA ARG A 70 -10.80 -3.16 -7.93
C ARG A 70 -9.68 -2.24 -7.43
N PRO A 71 -8.93 -1.58 -8.32
CA PRO A 71 -7.75 -0.78 -7.96
C PRO A 71 -8.08 0.32 -6.95
N VAL A 72 -7.75 0.08 -5.67
CA VAL A 72 -7.91 1.06 -4.59
C VAL A 72 -6.85 0.81 -3.52
N PRO A 73 -6.19 1.86 -2.99
CA PRO A 73 -5.29 1.71 -1.87
C PRO A 73 -5.99 1.05 -0.68
N SER A 74 -5.34 0.05 -0.08
CA SER A 74 -5.91 -0.73 1.02
C SER A 74 -5.01 -0.75 2.26
N GLN A 75 -5.60 -0.53 3.43
CA GLN A 75 -4.96 -0.67 4.75
C GLN A 75 -5.63 -1.80 5.53
N ILE A 76 -4.86 -2.84 5.84
CA ILE A 76 -5.33 -3.94 6.67
C ILE A 76 -4.72 -3.76 8.06
N VAL A 77 -5.54 -3.84 9.09
CA VAL A 77 -5.10 -3.81 10.50
C VAL A 77 -5.77 -4.94 11.26
N THR A 78 -5.15 -5.39 12.35
CA THR A 78 -5.76 -6.40 13.23
C THR A 78 -6.39 -5.72 14.44
N GLN A 79 -7.42 -6.33 15.02
CA GLN A 79 -8.09 -5.80 16.21
C GLN A 79 -7.11 -5.59 17.38
N ARG A 80 -6.05 -6.41 17.47
CA ARG A 80 -5.00 -6.30 18.49
C ARG A 80 -4.29 -4.94 18.46
N CYS A 81 -4.25 -4.26 17.31
CA CYS A 81 -3.67 -2.92 17.17
C CYS A 81 -4.41 -1.85 17.99
N PHE A 82 -5.63 -2.13 18.46
CA PHE A 82 -6.47 -1.16 19.18
C PHE A 82 -6.52 -1.39 20.71
N THR A 83 -5.74 -2.32 21.27
CA THR A 83 -5.86 -2.69 22.70
C THR A 83 -4.83 -2.03 23.62
N LYS A 84 -3.54 -1.94 23.23
CA LYS A 84 -2.46 -1.31 24.01
C LYS A 84 -1.66 -0.36 23.13
N ASN A 85 -1.22 0.79 23.67
CA ASN A 85 -0.50 1.84 22.92
C ASN A 85 -1.23 2.33 21.65
N ALA A 86 -2.56 2.38 21.72
CA ALA A 86 -3.40 2.63 20.57
C ALA A 86 -3.10 3.97 19.86
N MET A 87 -2.62 4.98 20.59
CA MET A 87 -2.29 6.28 20.00
C MET A 87 -1.04 6.23 19.10
N SER A 88 0.06 5.61 19.54
CA SER A 88 1.28 5.51 18.70
C SER A 88 1.06 4.61 17.49
N ILE A 89 0.25 3.56 17.65
CA ILE A 89 -0.17 2.69 16.55
C ILE A 89 -1.08 3.45 15.58
N ALA A 90 -2.05 4.22 16.08
CA ALA A 90 -2.93 5.07 15.30
C ALA A 90 -2.13 6.10 14.49
N THR A 91 -1.15 6.77 15.09
CA THR A 91 -0.25 7.72 14.38
C THR A 91 0.48 7.02 13.23
N LYS A 92 1.05 5.83 13.45
CA LYS A 92 1.72 5.06 12.40
C LYS A 92 0.77 4.66 11.27
N ILE A 93 -0.45 4.25 11.61
CA ILE A 93 -1.49 3.93 10.61
C ILE A 93 -1.84 5.19 9.82
N ALA A 94 -2.08 6.32 10.48
CA ALA A 94 -2.39 7.58 9.82
C ALA A 94 -1.28 7.99 8.84
N ILE A 95 0.00 7.81 9.20
CA ILE A 95 1.13 8.14 8.31
C ILE A 95 1.09 7.23 7.09
N GLN A 96 0.84 5.94 7.27
CA GLN A 96 0.70 4.99 6.16
C GLN A 96 -0.49 5.32 5.26
N LEU A 97 -1.62 5.73 5.83
CA LEU A 97 -2.79 6.16 5.06
C LEU A 97 -2.46 7.39 4.22
N ASN A 98 -1.79 8.39 4.80
CA ASN A 98 -1.32 9.57 4.09
C ASN A 98 -0.42 9.19 2.91
N CYS A 99 0.60 8.35 3.13
CA CYS A 99 1.49 7.90 2.04
C CYS A 99 0.75 7.15 0.93
N LYS A 100 -0.24 6.31 1.28
CA LYS A 100 -1.00 5.50 0.31
C LYS A 100 -1.87 6.32 -0.63
N ILE A 101 -2.25 7.53 -0.23
CA ILE A 101 -3.01 8.47 -1.07
C ILE A 101 -2.12 9.56 -1.69
N GLY A 102 -0.79 9.37 -1.66
CA GLY A 102 0.18 10.28 -2.27
C GLY A 102 0.66 11.41 -1.37
N GLY A 103 0.30 11.41 -0.10
CA GLY A 103 0.79 12.36 0.89
C GLY A 103 2.24 12.10 1.29
N VAL A 104 2.94 13.16 1.69
CA VAL A 104 4.38 13.13 2.02
C VAL A 104 4.54 13.51 3.48
N PRO A 105 4.91 12.58 4.38
CA PRO A 105 4.93 12.86 5.80
C PRO A 105 6.15 13.70 6.22
N TRP A 106 7.30 13.52 5.57
CA TRP A 106 8.49 14.35 5.73
C TRP A 106 9.40 14.21 4.49
N THR A 107 10.37 15.11 4.38
CA THR A 107 11.44 15.09 3.36
C THR A 107 12.77 15.46 4.00
N VAL A 108 13.88 15.17 3.32
CA VAL A 108 15.23 15.63 3.69
C VAL A 108 15.68 16.68 2.69
N GLU A 109 16.47 17.65 3.13
CA GLU A 109 17.09 18.65 2.25
C GLU A 109 18.17 18.01 1.37
N LYS A 110 18.28 18.49 0.13
CA LYS A 110 19.18 17.93 -0.87
C LYS A 110 20.17 18.98 -1.35
N LEU A 111 21.41 18.54 -1.62
CA LEU A 111 22.49 19.39 -2.12
C LEU A 111 22.71 19.31 -3.65
N THR A 112 22.03 18.40 -4.36
CA THR A 112 22.32 18.09 -5.78
C THR A 112 21.10 18.27 -6.69
N ILE A 113 21.25 19.03 -7.77
CA ILE A 113 20.21 19.23 -8.79
C ILE A 113 20.24 18.05 -9.78
N GLY A 114 19.08 17.62 -10.28
CA GLY A 114 18.98 16.62 -11.36
C GLY A 114 19.24 15.15 -10.95
N LEU A 115 19.46 14.85 -9.68
CA LEU A 115 19.64 13.46 -9.21
C LEU A 115 18.31 12.71 -9.08
N MET A 116 18.20 11.57 -9.78
CA MET A 116 17.20 10.52 -9.58
C MET A 116 17.83 9.34 -8.83
N VAL A 117 17.17 8.89 -7.76
CA VAL A 117 17.59 7.70 -7.01
C VAL A 117 16.71 6.53 -7.42
N VAL A 118 17.32 5.39 -7.72
CA VAL A 118 16.62 4.17 -8.11
C VAL A 118 17.04 3.03 -7.20
N GLY A 119 16.05 2.29 -6.68
CA GLY A 119 16.24 1.03 -5.99
C GLY A 119 15.62 -0.11 -6.80
N TYR A 120 16.26 -1.27 -6.81
CA TYR A 120 15.78 -2.49 -7.43
C TYR A 120 16.00 -3.66 -6.48
N ASP A 121 15.00 -4.53 -6.35
CA ASP A 121 15.06 -5.73 -5.52
C ASP A 121 14.29 -6.88 -6.19
N VAL A 122 14.68 -8.11 -5.90
CA VAL A 122 14.09 -9.34 -6.45
C VAL A 122 13.57 -10.22 -5.31
N CYS A 123 12.33 -10.68 -5.43
CA CYS A 123 11.71 -11.57 -4.46
C CYS A 123 11.21 -12.86 -5.13
N HIS A 124 11.57 -14.01 -4.57
CA HIS A 124 11.12 -15.32 -5.04
C HIS A 124 9.64 -15.56 -4.69
N ASP A 125 8.85 -16.00 -5.68
CA ASP A 125 7.47 -16.39 -5.43
C ASP A 125 7.42 -17.67 -4.59
N THR A 126 6.80 -17.57 -3.41
CA THR A 126 6.64 -18.70 -2.49
C THR A 126 5.60 -19.72 -2.94
N GLN A 127 4.69 -19.35 -3.85
CA GLN A 127 3.64 -20.21 -4.38
C GLN A 127 4.03 -20.87 -5.71
N ARG A 128 4.84 -20.19 -6.53
CA ARG A 128 5.26 -20.66 -7.86
C ARG A 128 6.78 -20.81 -7.93
N ARG A 129 7.24 -22.06 -7.79
CA ARG A 129 8.66 -22.38 -7.97
C ARG A 129 9.13 -21.95 -9.37
N GLY A 130 10.32 -21.34 -9.44
CA GLY A 130 10.91 -20.90 -10.70
C GLY A 130 10.42 -19.52 -11.18
N THR A 131 9.59 -18.82 -10.39
CA THR A 131 9.13 -17.45 -10.68
C THR A 131 9.66 -16.48 -9.64
N ASP A 132 10.32 -15.43 -10.11
CA ASP A 132 10.83 -14.33 -9.30
C ASP A 132 10.17 -13.02 -9.74
N PHE A 133 10.01 -12.08 -8.80
CA PHE A 133 9.46 -10.76 -9.08
C PHE A 133 10.52 -9.70 -8.83
N GLY A 134 10.90 -8.99 -9.89
CA GLY A 134 11.79 -7.83 -9.81
C GLY A 134 10.95 -6.56 -9.66
N ALA A 135 11.22 -5.78 -8.63
CA ALA A 135 10.56 -4.51 -8.36
C ALA A 135 11.56 -3.37 -8.43
N MET A 136 11.24 -2.34 -9.23
CA MET A 136 12.01 -1.11 -9.32
C MET A 136 11.21 0.05 -8.73
N VAL A 137 11.86 0.91 -7.96
CA VAL A 137 11.31 2.18 -7.48
C VAL A 137 12.29 3.30 -7.80
N ALA A 138 11.80 4.37 -8.42
CA ALA A 138 12.59 5.55 -8.78
C ALA A 138 11.96 6.82 -8.23
N SER A 139 12.78 7.70 -7.65
CA SER A 139 12.33 9.04 -7.27
C SER A 139 12.00 9.88 -8.52
N SER A 140 10.89 10.60 -8.51
CA SER A 140 10.40 11.37 -9.67
C SER A 140 10.40 12.89 -9.45
N ASP A 141 10.80 13.35 -8.26
CA ASP A 141 10.85 14.77 -7.93
C ASP A 141 12.10 15.12 -7.11
N ALA A 142 12.47 16.39 -7.12
CA ALA A 142 13.66 16.89 -6.45
C ALA A 142 13.63 16.72 -4.91
N LYS A 143 12.43 16.62 -4.32
CA LYS A 143 12.24 16.43 -2.87
C LYS A 143 12.18 14.96 -2.47
N PHE A 144 12.39 14.01 -3.39
CA PHE A 144 12.28 12.58 -3.09
C PHE A 144 10.97 12.21 -2.36
N SER A 145 9.89 12.81 -2.83
CA SER A 145 8.57 12.74 -2.23
C SER A 145 7.56 11.99 -3.10
N LYS A 146 7.86 11.84 -4.38
CA LYS A 146 7.07 11.11 -5.37
C LYS A 146 7.92 10.01 -5.98
N PHE A 147 7.29 8.86 -6.19
CA PHE A 147 7.98 7.67 -6.66
C PHE A 147 7.22 7.02 -7.82
N PHE A 148 7.98 6.64 -8.84
CA PHE A 148 7.56 5.69 -9.85
C PHE A 148 7.92 4.28 -9.36
N SER A 149 7.02 3.32 -9.54
CA SER A 149 7.28 1.91 -9.19
C SER A 149 6.81 0.99 -10.32
N ALA A 150 7.62 -0.01 -10.67
CA ALA A 150 7.27 -1.02 -11.66
C ALA A 150 7.70 -2.40 -11.18
N VAL A 151 6.91 -3.42 -11.50
CA VAL A 151 7.15 -4.82 -11.10
C VAL A 151 7.02 -5.71 -12.31
N ALA A 152 7.96 -6.64 -12.50
CA ALA A 152 7.92 -7.65 -13.56
C ALA A 152 8.28 -9.04 -13.02
N ALA A 153 7.55 -10.05 -13.49
CA ALA A 153 7.88 -11.45 -13.24
C ALA A 153 8.98 -11.90 -14.20
N HIS A 154 9.92 -12.73 -13.71
CA HIS A 154 10.98 -13.35 -14.50
C HIS A 154 11.27 -14.77 -13.99
N THR A 155 12.08 -15.52 -14.73
CA THR A 155 12.47 -16.88 -14.34
C THR A 155 13.60 -16.84 -13.32
N THR A 156 13.55 -17.72 -12.32
CA THR A 156 14.57 -17.78 -11.27
C THR A 156 15.98 -17.97 -11.84
N GLY A 157 16.92 -17.12 -11.39
CA GLY A 157 18.31 -17.09 -11.87
C GLY A 157 18.62 -15.94 -12.84
N GLU A 158 17.62 -15.22 -13.32
CA GLU A 158 17.80 -13.96 -14.07
C GLU A 158 17.80 -12.76 -13.10
N GLU A 159 18.86 -12.59 -12.30
CA GLU A 159 18.93 -11.54 -11.25
C GLU A 159 18.73 -10.12 -11.79
N LEU A 160 19.11 -9.88 -13.04
CA LEU A 160 18.84 -8.63 -13.77
C LEU A 160 17.87 -8.91 -14.92
N SER A 161 16.59 -8.71 -14.66
CA SER A 161 15.56 -8.92 -15.67
C SER A 161 15.70 -7.91 -16.83
N ASN A 162 15.43 -8.35 -18.07
CA ASN A 162 15.35 -7.49 -19.26
C ASN A 162 14.39 -6.30 -19.08
N HIS A 163 13.50 -6.37 -18.10
CA HIS A 163 12.57 -5.31 -17.75
C HIS A 163 13.22 -4.14 -17.01
N LEU A 164 14.42 -4.28 -16.43
CA LEU A 164 15.07 -3.17 -15.72
C LEU A 164 15.34 -1.99 -16.65
N ALA A 165 15.89 -2.22 -17.84
CA ALA A 165 16.14 -1.15 -18.82
C ALA A 165 14.83 -0.47 -19.24
N ILE A 166 13.76 -1.25 -19.42
CA ILE A 166 12.43 -0.74 -19.77
C ILE A 166 11.86 0.11 -18.63
N HIS A 167 11.95 -0.37 -17.39
CA HIS A 167 11.50 0.35 -16.21
C HIS A 167 12.29 1.65 -16.00
N MET A 168 13.61 1.61 -16.17
CA MET A 168 14.48 2.79 -16.12
C MET A 168 14.08 3.84 -17.18
N ALA A 169 13.87 3.40 -18.42
CA ALA A 169 13.42 4.30 -19.48
C ALA A 169 12.03 4.89 -19.20
N ALA A 170 11.14 4.13 -18.55
CA ALA A 170 9.82 4.62 -18.14
C ALA A 170 9.92 5.64 -16.98
N ALA A 171 10.83 5.43 -16.03
CA ALA A 171 11.05 6.34 -14.90
C ALA A 171 11.63 7.70 -15.31
N CYS A 172 12.34 7.77 -16.45
CA CYS A 172 12.91 9.01 -16.99
C CYS A 172 11.93 9.85 -17.83
N ARG A 173 10.69 9.37 -18.05
CA ARG A 173 9.66 10.11 -18.81
C ARG A 173 8.85 11.00 -17.89
#